data_AF-A0A964S0M0-F1
#
_entry.id   AF-A0A964S0M0-F1
#
_cell.length_a   1.000
_cell.length_b   1.000
_cell.length_c   1.000
_cell.angle_alpha   90.00
_cell.angle_beta   90.00
_cell.angle_gamma   90.00
#
_symmetry.space_group_name_H-M   'P 1'
#
loop_
_entity.id
_entity.type
_entity.pdbx_description
1 polymer ?
#
loop_
_entity_poly.entity_id
_entity_poly.type
_entity_poly.pdbx_seq_one_letter_code
_entity_poly.pdbx_strand_id
1 'polypeptide(L)'
;ALMADAIDLYPEYTGTGLLVLLQPDPKVAEAVSKEPQQTYEYVDKAFRKCYGVQWLKPIGFNNAYALMMRRQQAEKLHIRSISDLKAYLDAK
;
A
#
# COMPACT_ATOMS: atom_id res chain seq x y z
N ALA A 1 -20.15 -6.07 6.85
CA ALA A 1 -20.84 -4.83 7.25
C ALA A 1 -21.19 -4.01 6.02
N LEU A 2 -20.21 -3.50 5.25
CA LEU A 2 -20.49 -2.71 4.04
C LEU A 2 -21.36 -3.45 3.02
N MET A 3 -21.00 -4.68 2.64
CA MET A 3 -21.79 -5.50 1.70
C MET A 3 -23.16 -5.95 2.22
N ALA A 4 -23.45 -5.71 3.50
CA ALA A 4 -24.69 -6.10 4.15
C ALA A 4 -25.50 -4.87 4.61
N ASP A 5 -25.20 -3.68 4.07
CA ASP A 5 -25.84 -2.39 4.40
C ASP A 5 -25.84 -2.03 5.90
N ALA A 6 -24.89 -2.57 6.67
CA ALA A 6 -24.75 -2.22 8.09
C ALA A 6 -23.91 -0.95 8.32
N ILE A 7 -23.13 -0.55 7.32
CA ILE A 7 -22.33 0.69 7.28
C ILE A 7 -22.28 1.19 5.84
N ASP A 8 -22.10 2.51 5.66
CA ASP A 8 -22.03 3.12 4.32
C ASP A 8 -20.59 3.39 3.84
N LEU A 9 -19.63 3.55 4.76
CA LEU A 9 -18.25 3.90 4.45
C LEU A 9 -17.27 3.40 5.52
N TYR A 10 -16.07 3.01 5.10
CA TYR A 10 -14.94 2.75 6.00
C TYR A 10 -13.60 2.95 5.26
N PRO A 11 -12.49 3.18 5.97
CA PRO A 11 -11.16 3.18 5.37
C PRO A 11 -10.65 1.76 5.12
N GLU A 12 -10.13 1.50 3.92
CA GLU A 12 -9.47 0.24 3.56
C GLU A 12 -8.12 0.50 2.88
N TYR A 13 -7.22 -0.47 2.96
CA TYR A 13 -5.91 -0.46 2.34
C TYR A 13 -5.97 -1.09 0.95
N THR A 14 -5.42 -0.41 -0.06
CA THR A 14 -5.38 -0.90 -1.44
C THR A 14 -4.67 -2.25 -1.57
N GLY A 15 -3.64 -2.50 -0.75
CA GLY A 15 -2.96 -3.81 -0.68
C GLY A 15 -3.88 -4.94 -0.22
N THR A 16 -4.69 -4.71 0.83
CA THR A 16 -5.72 -5.67 1.29
C THR A 16 -6.77 -5.89 0.21
N GLY A 17 -7.26 -4.81 -0.40
CA GLY A 17 -8.21 -4.86 -1.51
C GLY A 17 -7.70 -5.71 -2.67
N LEU A 18 -6.44 -5.56 -3.06
CA LEU A 18 -5.82 -6.31 -4.14
C LEU A 18 -5.60 -7.79 -3.77
N LEU A 19 -4.90 -8.05 -2.68
CA LEU A 19 -4.31 -9.36 -2.40
C LEU A 19 -5.25 -10.29 -1.62
N VAL A 20 -6.16 -9.75 -0.83
CA VAL A 20 -7.04 -10.54 0.04
C VAL A 20 -8.45 -10.60 -0.52
N LEU A 21 -8.98 -9.47 -0.99
CA LEU A 21 -10.39 -9.37 -1.39
C LEU A 21 -10.59 -9.73 -2.88
N LEU A 22 -9.74 -9.21 -3.78
CA LEU A 22 -9.87 -9.47 -5.23
C LEU A 22 -9.13 -10.72 -5.70
N GLN A 23 -7.96 -11.03 -5.11
CA GLN A 23 -7.12 -12.19 -5.46
C GLN A 23 -6.99 -12.42 -6.98
N PRO A 24 -6.53 -11.43 -7.75
CA PRO A 24 -6.38 -11.61 -9.19
C PRO A 24 -5.23 -12.57 -9.51
N ASP A 25 -5.06 -12.88 -10.80
CA ASP A 25 -3.90 -13.65 -11.26
C ASP A 25 -2.58 -13.05 -10.70
N PRO A 26 -1.64 -13.88 -10.21
CA PRO A 26 -0.40 -13.39 -9.60
C PRO A 26 0.39 -12.43 -10.48
N LYS A 27 0.40 -12.61 -11.81
CA LYS A 27 1.10 -11.70 -12.72
C LYS A 27 0.43 -10.33 -12.77
N VAL A 28 -0.89 -10.29 -12.66
CA VAL A 28 -1.64 -9.04 -12.59
C VAL A 28 -1.37 -8.35 -11.26
N ALA A 29 -1.44 -9.09 -10.15
CA ALA A 29 -1.13 -8.57 -8.82
C ALA A 29 0.28 -7.97 -8.77
N GLU A 30 1.27 -8.68 -9.32
CA GLU A 30 2.66 -8.19 -9.42
C GLU A 30 2.76 -6.94 -10.30
N ALA A 31 2.07 -6.89 -11.43
CA ALA A 31 2.14 -5.74 -12.34
C ALA A 31 1.59 -4.46 -11.69
N VAL A 32 0.43 -4.55 -11.03
CA VAL A 32 -0.27 -3.35 -10.50
C VAL A 32 0.22 -2.92 -9.12
N SER A 33 0.94 -3.78 -8.39
CA SER A 33 1.47 -3.48 -7.04
C SER A 33 2.77 -2.66 -7.05
N LYS A 34 3.37 -2.43 -8.22
CA LYS A 34 4.64 -1.69 -8.35
C LYS A 34 4.49 -0.20 -8.04
N GLU A 35 3.33 0.37 -8.34
CA GLU A 35 3.03 1.79 -8.17
C GLU A 35 1.72 1.98 -7.39
N PRO A 36 1.69 2.81 -6.33
CA PRO A 36 0.49 3.00 -5.51
C PRO A 36 -0.74 3.42 -6.30
N GLN A 37 -0.56 4.28 -7.30
CA GLN A 37 -1.65 4.77 -8.14
C GLN A 37 -2.24 3.67 -9.01
N GLN A 38 -1.42 2.77 -9.56
CA GLN A 38 -1.88 1.64 -10.36
C GLN A 38 -2.66 0.64 -9.51
N THR A 39 -2.18 0.38 -8.28
CA THR A 39 -2.90 -0.47 -7.33
C THR A 39 -4.28 0.11 -7.03
N TYR A 40 -4.35 1.41 -6.72
CA TYR A 40 -5.60 2.10 -6.44
C TYR A 40 -6.59 2.02 -7.62
N GLU A 41 -6.15 2.35 -8.83
CA GLU A 41 -6.99 2.34 -10.03
C GLU A 41 -7.54 0.95 -10.36
N TYR A 42 -6.68 -0.07 -10.23
CA TYR A 42 -7.08 -1.46 -10.42
C TYR A 42 -8.16 -1.87 -9.40
N VAL A 43 -7.91 -1.58 -8.12
CA VAL A 43 -8.81 -1.94 -7.02
C VAL A 43 -10.14 -1.22 -7.15
N ASP A 44 -10.17 0.10 -7.39
CA ASP A 44 -11.44 0.85 -7.59
C ASP A 44 -12.26 0.25 -8.73
N LYS A 45 -11.62 0.04 -9.90
CA LYS A 45 -12.30 -0.52 -11.08
C LYS A 45 -12.87 -1.91 -10.81
N ALA A 46 -12.09 -2.77 -10.13
CA ALA A 46 -12.50 -4.14 -9.83
C ALA A 46 -13.61 -4.17 -8.77
N PHE A 47 -13.54 -3.33 -7.73
CA PHE A 47 -14.57 -3.25 -6.69
C PHE A 47 -15.90 -2.73 -7.23
N ARG A 48 -15.87 -1.71 -8.10
CA ARG A 48 -17.09 -1.24 -8.78
C ARG A 48 -17.75 -2.35 -9.58
N LYS A 49 -16.96 -3.17 -10.28
CA LYS A 49 -17.46 -4.27 -11.11
C LYS A 49 -17.99 -5.45 -10.28
N CYS A 50 -17.26 -5.87 -9.24
CA CYS A 50 -17.57 -7.08 -8.50
C CYS A 50 -18.57 -6.84 -7.35
N TYR A 51 -18.56 -5.65 -6.77
CA TYR A 51 -19.30 -5.36 -5.54
C TYR A 51 -20.21 -4.12 -5.64
N GLY A 52 -20.13 -3.34 -6.73
CA GLY A 52 -20.85 -2.06 -6.81
C GLY A 52 -20.32 -1.00 -5.84
N VAL A 53 -19.12 -1.20 -5.29
CA VAL A 53 -18.50 -0.29 -4.30
C VAL A 53 -17.46 0.58 -4.98
N GLN A 54 -17.48 1.87 -4.67
CA GLN A 54 -16.49 2.85 -5.14
C GLN A 54 -15.43 3.11 -4.08
N TRP A 55 -14.16 3.15 -4.50
CA TRP A 55 -13.08 3.69 -3.69
C TRP A 55 -12.97 5.20 -3.88
N LEU A 56 -12.79 5.92 -2.77
CA LEU A 56 -12.56 7.36 -2.77
C LEU A 56 -11.05 7.67 -2.85
N LYS A 57 -10.73 8.96 -3.04
CA LYS A 57 -9.34 9.43 -3.12
C LYS A 57 -8.54 8.93 -1.89
N PRO A 58 -7.34 8.36 -2.10
CA PRO A 58 -6.48 7.92 -1.00
C PRO A 58 -6.12 9.07 -0.04
N ILE A 59 -5.98 8.73 1.24
CA ILE A 59 -5.65 9.68 2.32
C ILE A 59 -4.24 10.28 2.15
N GLY A 60 -3.32 9.57 1.47
CA GLY A 60 -2.00 10.09 1.10
C GLY A 60 -0.83 9.58 1.95
N PHE A 61 -1.00 8.46 2.67
CA PHE A 61 0.10 7.78 3.35
C PHE A 61 0.23 6.33 2.89
N ASN A 62 1.44 5.78 2.99
CA ASN A 62 1.71 4.37 2.76
C ASN A 62 1.98 3.66 4.10
N ASN A 63 1.10 2.75 4.50
CA ASN A 63 1.21 1.97 5.74
C ASN A 63 1.84 0.59 5.50
N ALA A 64 2.90 0.54 4.68
CA ALA A 64 3.65 -0.68 4.43
C ALA A 64 4.64 -0.96 5.57
N TYR A 65 5.17 -2.19 5.59
CA TYR A 65 6.27 -2.53 6.48
C TYR A 65 7.48 -1.62 6.22
N ALA A 66 8.05 -1.11 7.31
CA ALA A 66 9.19 -0.21 7.27
C ALA A 66 10.17 -0.53 8.40
N LEU A 67 11.43 -0.10 8.23
CA LEU A 67 12.41 -0.06 9.30
C LEU A 67 12.43 1.35 9.90
N MET A 68 12.51 1.45 11.23
CA MET A 68 12.55 2.72 11.94
C MET A 68 13.90 2.91 12.64
N MET A 69 14.38 4.16 12.63
CA MET A 69 15.58 4.58 13.33
C MET A 69 15.28 5.76 14.25
N ARG A 70 16.05 5.89 15.35
CA ARG A 70 16.03 7.12 16.15
C ARG A 70 16.44 8.29 15.27
N ARG A 71 15.66 9.39 15.30
CA ARG A 71 15.87 10.59 14.48
C ARG A 71 17.31 11.08 14.52
N GLN A 72 17.86 11.28 15.72
CA GLN A 72 19.24 11.77 15.91
C GLN A 72 20.28 10.88 15.22
N GLN A 73 20.08 9.55 15.22
CA GLN A 73 21.00 8.61 14.60
C GLN A 73 20.86 8.63 13.07
N ALA A 74 19.63 8.66 12.56
CA ALA A 74 19.38 8.76 11.11
C ALA A 74 19.96 10.05 10.52
N GLU A 75 19.80 11.17 11.21
CA GLU A 75 20.38 12.47 10.82
C GLU A 75 21.90 12.45 10.84
N LYS A 76 22.52 11.97 11.93
CA LYS A 76 23.99 11.91 12.07
C LYS A 76 24.65 11.01 11.02
N LEU A 77 23.97 9.92 10.63
CA LEU A 77 24.49 8.95 9.67
C LEU A 77 24.01 9.20 8.24
N HIS A 78 23.21 10.25 8.00
CA HIS A 78 22.60 10.56 6.71
C HIS A 78 21.76 9.43 6.09
N ILE A 79 21.06 8.65 6.92
CA ILE A 79 20.23 7.52 6.47
C ILE A 79 18.77 7.97 6.32
N ARG A 80 18.25 7.97 5.08
CA ARG A 80 16.85 8.33 4.75
C ARG A 80 16.07 7.18 4.11
N SER A 81 16.76 6.18 3.58
CA SER A 81 16.17 5.01 2.94
C SER A 81 16.80 3.70 3.44
N ILE A 82 16.16 2.57 3.14
CA ILE A 82 16.73 1.25 3.39
C ILE A 82 18.03 1.06 2.60
N SER A 83 18.12 1.63 1.40
CA SER A 83 19.34 1.61 0.57
C SER A 83 20.48 2.38 1.22
N ASP A 84 20.20 3.53 1.84
CA ASP A 84 21.22 4.30 2.57
C ASP A 84 21.72 3.51 3.79
N LEU A 85 20.81 2.85 4.51
CA LEU A 85 21.16 1.99 5.63
C LEU A 85 22.05 0.83 5.18
N LYS A 86 21.71 0.18 4.07
CA LYS A 86 22.54 -0.89 3.49
C LYS A 86 23.92 -0.37 3.13
N ALA A 87 24.02 0.74 2.40
CA ALA A 87 25.30 1.32 1.98
C ALA A 87 26.19 1.68 3.18
N TYR A 88 25.61 2.21 4.25
CA TYR A 88 26.33 2.50 5.50
C TYR A 88 26.91 1.23 6.15
N LEU A 89 26.14 0.13 6.16
CA LEU A 89 26.58 -1.14 6.74
C LEU A 89 27.65 -1.83 5.88
N ASP A 90 27.54 -1.76 4.55
CA ASP A 90 28.50 -2.35 3.62
C ASP A 90 29.86 -1.63 3.65
N ALA A 91 29.89 -0.35 4.05
CA ALA A 91 31.11 0.46 4.18
C ALA A 91 31.84 0.31 5.53
N LYS A 92 31.31 -0.49 6.46
CA LYS A 92 31.92 -0.79 7.76
C LYS A 92 32.68 -2.11 7.75
#